data_AF-A0A316VFB9-F1
#
_entry.id   AF-A0A316VFB9-F1
#
_cell.length_a   1.000
_cell.length_b   1.000
_cell.length_c   1.000
_cell.angle_alpha   90.00
_cell.angle_beta   90.00
_cell.angle_gamma   90.00
#
_symmetry.space_group_name_H-M   'P 1'
#
loop_
_entity.id
_entity.type
_entity.pdbx_description
1 polymer ?
#
loop_
_entity_poly.entity_id
_entity_poly.type
_entity_poly.pdbx_seq_one_letter_code
_entity_poly.pdbx_strand_id
1 'polypeptide(L)'
;MAYPYNNQPYGGYGGGAPPPQQYGYGGPPPPQQHHHHQHHGHPPGFNAQLVVDNIRKATKGFGTDEKLLIQTLAPLDAMQIDATSHQFRATVGKDLMTVLEKETSGWFEGSLRAKCLGPLGYDVWLIHRACQGAGTHEDLLNEVLLCRTNSEIWMLKQAYRATYNKDMVKVVEDELSMKTKRMFVMALEGTRMDDNAPVDHNMVEQDAREIYKAARGAGTDEIKICGIMISRSTPHLQALNQAYQHHHRKSLADMVKSEFSGHMKEALLYIANTALPGPPGISRDAHLLEESMKGMGTKDERLIYRVMRAHWNRGRFEELKRAYAATQHRKGLQNRVEGETSGDYRRFMSAVIGP
;
A
#
# COMPACT_ATOMS: atom_id res chain seq x y z
N MET A 1 -56.14 -45.71 44.49
CA MET A 1 -55.29 -46.87 44.13
C MET A 1 -55.90 -47.53 42.90
N ALA A 2 -55.02 -47.91 41.96
CA ALA A 2 -55.22 -48.77 40.79
C ALA A 2 -56.00 -48.18 39.57
N TYR A 3 -55.27 -48.06 38.46
CA TYR A 3 -55.75 -47.90 37.08
C TYR A 3 -56.44 -49.19 36.58
N PRO A 4 -57.25 -49.11 35.50
CA PRO A 4 -56.76 -49.71 34.25
C PRO A 4 -57.15 -48.98 32.95
N TYR A 5 -56.23 -49.07 31.98
CA TYR A 5 -56.36 -49.32 30.53
C TYR A 5 -57.52 -48.79 29.65
N ASN A 6 -57.05 -48.28 28.49
CA ASN A 6 -57.57 -48.37 27.12
C ASN A 6 -58.64 -47.37 26.63
N ASN A 7 -58.26 -46.51 25.68
CA ASN A 7 -58.54 -46.71 24.24
C ASN A 7 -58.07 -45.50 23.42
N GLN A 8 -57.31 -45.76 22.35
CA GLN A 8 -57.38 -44.92 21.14
C GLN A 8 -58.69 -45.25 20.40
N PRO A 9 -59.20 -44.33 19.56
CA PRO A 9 -58.93 -44.53 18.15
C PRO A 9 -58.57 -43.26 17.36
N TYR A 10 -57.96 -43.56 16.22
CA TYR A 10 -57.43 -42.72 15.15
C TYR A 10 -58.44 -41.80 14.43
N GLY A 11 -57.88 -40.71 13.88
CA GLY A 11 -58.39 -39.90 12.77
C GLY A 11 -58.03 -38.43 13.02
N GLY A 12 -57.20 -37.71 12.26
CA GLY A 12 -56.76 -37.84 10.88
C GLY A 12 -56.92 -36.46 10.22
N TYR A 13 -55.84 -35.95 9.62
CA TYR A 13 -55.73 -34.80 8.69
C TYR A 13 -55.45 -33.39 9.23
N GLY A 14 -54.36 -32.80 8.71
CA GLY A 14 -54.14 -31.35 8.69
C GLY A 14 -52.71 -30.89 8.99
N GLY A 15 -51.73 -31.29 8.19
CA GLY A 15 -50.36 -30.77 8.29
C GLY A 15 -50.30 -29.30 7.86
N GLY A 16 -50.28 -28.38 8.83
CA GLY A 16 -49.94 -26.98 8.64
C GLY A 16 -48.43 -26.76 8.69
N ALA A 17 -47.90 -26.02 7.71
CA ALA A 17 -46.47 -25.72 7.58
C ALA A 17 -45.91 -24.91 8.77
N PRO A 18 -44.63 -25.11 9.16
CA PRO A 18 -43.96 -24.27 10.14
C PRO A 18 -43.60 -22.89 9.55
N PRO A 19 -43.50 -21.83 10.39
CA PRO A 19 -43.25 -20.47 9.92
C PRO A 19 -41.83 -20.30 9.36
N PRO A 20 -41.59 -19.35 8.44
CA PRO A 20 -40.31 -19.18 7.77
C PRO A 20 -39.22 -18.71 8.74
N GLN A 21 -38.13 -19.48 8.79
CA GLN A 21 -36.90 -19.12 9.49
C GLN A 21 -36.21 -17.97 8.73
N GLN A 22 -35.99 -16.85 9.41
CA GLN A 22 -35.14 -15.77 8.92
C GLN A 22 -33.69 -16.26 8.85
N TYR A 23 -33.21 -16.54 7.64
CA TYR A 23 -31.79 -16.74 7.38
C TYR A 23 -31.09 -15.37 7.43
N GLY A 24 -30.58 -15.03 8.60
CA GLY A 24 -29.59 -13.97 8.73
C GLY A 24 -28.29 -14.42 8.07
N TYR A 25 -27.90 -13.75 6.98
CA TYR A 25 -26.56 -13.84 6.41
C TYR A 25 -25.54 -13.28 7.42
N GLY A 26 -25.08 -14.14 8.34
CA GLY A 26 -23.91 -13.86 9.15
C GLY A 26 -22.68 -13.90 8.26
N GLY A 27 -22.01 -12.75 8.12
CA GLY A 27 -20.68 -12.70 7.50
C GLY A 27 -19.69 -13.62 8.24
N PRO A 28 -18.59 -14.02 7.58
CA PRO A 28 -17.60 -14.88 8.20
C PRO A 28 -17.09 -14.28 9.51
N PRO A 29 -16.87 -15.09 10.56
CA PRO A 29 -16.39 -14.58 11.84
C PRO A 29 -15.03 -13.90 11.65
N PRO A 30 -14.77 -12.79 12.36
CA PRO A 30 -13.47 -12.14 12.33
C PRO A 30 -12.38 -13.14 12.71
N PRO A 31 -11.20 -13.11 12.06
CA PRO A 31 -10.07 -13.96 12.43
C PRO A 31 -9.81 -13.82 13.94
N GLN A 32 -9.70 -14.96 14.62
CA GLN A 32 -9.44 -15.01 16.05
C GLN A 32 -8.18 -14.20 16.36
N GLN A 33 -8.30 -13.24 17.27
CA GLN A 33 -7.18 -12.43 17.76
C GLN A 33 -6.25 -13.30 18.61
N HIS A 34 -5.39 -14.06 17.95
CA HIS A 34 -4.16 -14.44 18.60
C HIS A 34 -3.32 -13.18 18.75
N HIS A 35 -3.20 -12.68 19.98
CA HIS A 35 -2.15 -11.75 20.36
C HIS A 35 -0.80 -12.47 20.23
N HIS A 36 -0.39 -12.73 19.00
CA HIS A 36 0.99 -13.02 18.70
C HIS A 36 1.72 -11.68 18.76
N HIS A 37 2.25 -11.33 19.95
CA HIS A 37 3.59 -10.78 19.95
C HIS A 37 4.49 -11.87 19.37
N GLN A 38 4.53 -11.98 18.03
CA GLN A 38 5.55 -12.76 17.37
C GLN A 38 6.86 -12.06 17.72
N HIS A 39 7.51 -12.54 18.77
CA HIS A 39 8.95 -12.39 18.91
C HIS A 39 9.54 -13.06 17.67
N HIS A 40 9.71 -12.30 16.59
CA HIS A 40 10.52 -12.71 15.48
C HIS A 40 11.92 -12.88 16.05
N GLY A 41 12.34 -14.13 16.25
CA GLY A 41 13.72 -14.44 16.60
C GLY A 41 14.63 -13.74 15.59
N HIS A 42 15.78 -13.25 16.05
CA HIS A 42 16.74 -12.56 15.20
C HIS A 42 16.98 -13.36 13.91
N PRO A 43 17.03 -12.71 12.73
CA PRO A 43 17.36 -13.40 11.48
C PRO A 43 18.61 -14.27 11.67
N PRO A 44 18.63 -15.54 11.24
CA PRO A 44 19.76 -16.44 11.47
C PRO A 44 21.08 -15.82 10.99
N GLY A 45 22.08 -15.76 11.88
CA GLY A 45 23.40 -15.18 11.59
C GLY A 45 23.47 -13.65 11.59
N PHE A 46 22.36 -12.94 11.86
CA PHE A 46 22.35 -11.48 11.98
C PHE A 46 22.70 -11.03 13.41
N ASN A 47 23.72 -10.18 13.54
CA ASN A 47 24.12 -9.60 14.81
C ASN A 47 23.53 -8.19 14.97
N ALA A 48 22.33 -8.09 15.53
CA ALA A 48 21.67 -6.81 15.80
C ALA A 48 22.47 -5.93 16.77
N GLN A 49 23.19 -6.52 17.74
CA GLN A 49 23.98 -5.75 18.69
C GLN A 49 25.13 -5.02 18.01
N LEU A 50 25.82 -5.66 17.06
CA LEU A 50 26.88 -5.00 16.28
C LEU A 50 26.35 -3.80 15.49
N VAL A 51 25.15 -3.93 14.91
CA VAL A 51 24.48 -2.82 14.21
C VAL A 51 24.19 -1.67 15.17
N VAL A 52 23.65 -1.97 16.36
CA VAL A 52 23.41 -0.97 17.42
C VAL A 52 24.71 -0.29 17.84
N ASP A 53 25.78 -1.04 18.04
CA ASP A 53 27.09 -0.50 18.45
C ASP A 53 27.67 0.43 17.38
N ASN A 54 27.53 0.08 16.11
CA ASN A 54 27.94 0.93 14.99
C ASN A 54 27.12 2.22 14.91
N ILE A 55 25.80 2.15 15.10
CA ILE A 55 24.95 3.35 15.14
C ILE A 55 25.38 4.25 16.30
N ARG A 56 25.54 3.70 17.52
CA ARG A 56 25.99 4.46 18.68
C ARG A 56 27.37 5.08 18.49
N LYS A 57 28.28 4.37 17.83
CA LYS A 57 29.61 4.89 17.48
C LYS A 57 29.48 6.07 16.51
N ALA A 58 28.60 5.95 15.51
CA ALA A 58 28.42 6.98 14.50
C ALA A 58 27.75 8.26 15.05
N THR A 59 26.94 8.14 16.11
CA THR A 59 26.24 9.27 16.75
C THR A 59 26.88 9.70 18.07
N LYS A 60 28.18 9.45 18.27
CA LYS A 60 28.89 9.79 19.53
C LYS A 60 29.85 10.95 19.30
N GLY A 61 29.72 11.99 20.13
CA GLY A 61 30.66 13.10 20.18
C GLY A 61 30.09 14.32 19.44
N PHE A 62 30.98 15.14 18.88
CA PHE A 62 30.59 16.31 18.10
C PHE A 62 30.44 15.91 16.62
N GLY A 63 29.27 16.16 16.04
CA GLY A 63 28.93 15.73 14.68
C GLY A 63 28.53 14.26 14.60
N THR A 64 28.28 13.79 13.39
CA THR A 64 27.79 12.43 13.10
C THR A 64 28.70 11.79 12.04
N ASP A 65 28.97 10.49 12.14
CA ASP A 65 29.67 9.74 11.09
C ASP A 65 28.63 9.20 10.09
N GLU A 66 28.22 10.03 9.13
CA GLU A 66 27.18 9.66 8.17
C GLU A 66 27.61 8.48 7.31
N LYS A 67 28.90 8.37 7.00
CA LYS A 67 29.45 7.25 6.23
C LYS A 67 29.23 5.92 6.95
N LEU A 68 29.52 5.87 8.25
CA LEU A 68 29.29 4.66 9.06
C LEU A 68 27.78 4.35 9.17
N LEU A 69 26.92 5.37 9.36
CA LEU A 69 25.47 5.17 9.35
C LEU A 69 24.98 4.56 8.04
N ILE A 70 25.42 5.10 6.90
CA ILE A 70 25.03 4.61 5.57
C ILE A 70 25.45 3.15 5.40
N GLN A 71 26.71 2.82 5.69
CA GLN A 71 27.24 1.46 5.57
C GLN A 71 26.53 0.47 6.50
N THR A 72 26.06 0.94 7.65
CA THR A 72 25.38 0.13 8.65
C THR A 72 23.92 -0.12 8.30
N LEU A 73 23.19 0.90 7.86
CA LEU A 73 21.74 0.85 7.71
C LEU A 73 21.29 0.49 6.30
N ALA A 74 21.92 1.03 5.24
CA ALA A 74 21.47 0.85 3.86
C ALA A 74 21.30 -0.63 3.45
N PRO A 75 22.21 -1.56 3.80
CA PRO A 75 22.13 -2.97 3.37
C PRO A 75 21.01 -3.78 4.04
N LEU A 76 20.50 -3.32 5.19
CA LEU A 76 19.61 -4.11 6.03
C LEU A 76 18.28 -4.38 5.34
N ASP A 77 17.75 -5.59 5.46
CA ASP A 77 16.38 -5.90 5.05
C ASP A 77 15.35 -5.51 6.13
N ALA A 78 14.06 -5.74 5.85
CA ALA A 78 12.98 -5.34 6.75
C ALA A 78 13.06 -6.05 8.11
N MET A 79 13.42 -7.34 8.14
CA MET A 79 13.52 -8.11 9.38
C MET A 79 14.76 -7.69 10.19
N GLN A 80 15.86 -7.40 9.51
CA GLN A 80 17.09 -6.91 10.14
C GLN A 80 16.91 -5.51 10.75
N ILE A 81 16.19 -4.61 10.08
CA ILE A 81 15.83 -3.29 10.64
C ILE A 81 14.92 -3.43 11.86
N ASP A 82 13.91 -4.29 11.79
CA ASP A 82 13.01 -4.54 12.92
C ASP A 82 13.78 -5.11 14.13
N ALA A 83 14.62 -6.12 13.91
CA ALA A 83 15.46 -6.70 14.94
C ALA A 83 16.45 -5.66 15.52
N THR A 84 17.00 -4.79 14.68
CA THR A 84 17.88 -3.69 15.12
C THR A 84 17.12 -2.69 15.98
N SER A 85 15.91 -2.30 15.60
CA SER A 85 15.09 -1.33 16.34
C SER A 85 14.70 -1.87 17.72
N HIS A 86 14.31 -3.15 17.79
CA HIS A 86 14.05 -3.84 19.06
C HIS A 86 15.30 -3.91 19.94
N GLN A 87 16.44 -4.32 19.39
CA GLN A 87 17.71 -4.40 20.13
C GLN A 87 18.19 -3.03 20.61
N PHE A 88 18.05 -2.00 19.76
CA PHE A 88 18.41 -0.62 20.09
C PHE A 88 17.59 -0.13 21.27
N ARG A 89 16.27 -0.34 21.25
CA ARG A 89 15.40 0.05 22.36
C ARG A 89 15.72 -0.72 23.65
N ALA A 90 15.99 -2.02 23.56
CA ALA A 90 16.31 -2.85 24.71
C ALA A 90 17.63 -2.44 25.40
N THR A 91 18.64 -2.04 24.63
CA THR A 91 20.00 -1.79 25.16
C THR A 91 20.32 -0.31 25.36
N VAL A 92 19.72 0.58 24.57
CA VAL A 92 19.93 2.05 24.66
C VAL A 92 18.80 2.72 25.44
N GLY A 93 17.63 2.09 25.55
CA GLY A 93 16.46 2.65 26.24
C GLY A 93 15.78 3.79 25.48
N LYS A 94 16.10 3.97 24.18
CA LYS A 94 15.57 5.03 23.31
C LYS A 94 15.04 4.43 22.02
N ASP A 95 14.11 5.15 21.38
CA ASP A 95 13.71 4.85 20.01
C ASP A 95 14.85 5.18 19.03
N LEU A 96 15.09 4.28 18.07
CA LEU A 96 16.19 4.42 17.10
C LEU A 96 16.02 5.68 16.24
N MET A 97 14.82 5.90 15.69
CA MET A 97 14.61 7.02 14.79
C MET A 97 14.72 8.35 15.53
N THR A 98 14.18 8.44 16.74
CA THR A 98 14.29 9.62 17.61
C THR A 98 15.74 10.03 17.89
N VAL A 99 16.68 9.08 17.92
CA VAL A 99 18.11 9.38 18.03
C VAL A 99 18.63 9.94 16.71
N LEU A 100 18.35 9.28 15.58
CA LEU A 100 18.85 9.70 14.26
C LEU A 100 18.33 11.08 13.83
N GLU A 101 17.11 11.46 14.22
CA GLU A 101 16.53 12.80 13.96
C GLU A 101 17.29 13.94 14.64
N LYS A 102 18.00 13.66 15.74
CA LYS A 102 18.80 14.67 16.44
C LYS A 102 20.18 14.85 15.84
N GLU A 103 20.63 13.84 15.10
CA GLU A 103 21.98 13.71 14.56
C GLU A 103 22.02 14.09 13.08
N THR A 104 20.89 13.92 12.38
CA THR A 104 20.79 14.14 10.93
C THR A 104 19.70 15.15 10.62
N SER A 105 19.72 15.71 9.40
CA SER A 105 18.71 16.67 8.95
C SER A 105 18.41 16.53 7.45
N GLY A 106 17.35 17.21 7.01
CA GLY A 106 16.98 17.33 5.60
C GLY A 106 16.64 15.98 4.96
N TRP A 107 16.98 15.84 3.67
CA TRP A 107 16.61 14.65 2.90
C TRP A 107 17.35 13.38 3.32
N PHE A 108 18.55 13.51 3.90
CA PHE A 108 19.26 12.36 4.47
C PHE A 108 18.52 11.79 5.68
N GLU A 109 18.07 12.66 6.60
CA GLU A 109 17.20 12.25 7.72
C GLU A 109 15.90 11.60 7.23
N GLY A 110 15.24 12.21 6.23
CA GLY A 110 14.04 11.66 5.62
C GLY A 110 14.23 10.26 5.04
N SER A 111 15.37 10.00 4.40
CA SER A 111 15.72 8.67 3.91
C SER A 111 16.01 7.67 5.04
N LEU A 112 16.71 8.09 6.10
CA LEU A 112 16.95 7.25 7.28
C LEU A 112 15.64 6.88 7.98
N ARG A 113 14.69 7.81 8.08
CA ARG A 113 13.33 7.57 8.57
C ARG A 113 12.62 6.47 7.81
N ALA A 114 12.61 6.60 6.49
CA ALA A 114 12.00 5.60 5.62
C ALA A 114 12.61 4.21 5.81
N LYS A 115 13.93 4.16 6.01
CA LYS A 115 14.65 2.91 6.24
C LYS A 115 14.33 2.31 7.62
N CYS A 116 14.44 3.10 8.69
CA CYS A 116 14.39 2.61 10.06
C CYS A 116 12.97 2.27 10.53
N LEU A 117 11.94 2.91 9.97
CA LEU A 117 10.55 2.55 10.25
C LEU A 117 10.12 1.24 9.58
N GLY A 118 10.93 0.71 8.65
CA GLY A 118 10.58 -0.48 7.87
C GLY A 118 9.38 -0.28 6.94
N PRO A 119 8.93 -1.32 6.22
CA PRO A 119 7.87 -1.19 5.22
C PRO A 119 6.53 -0.73 5.81
N LEU A 120 6.04 -1.42 6.86
CA LEU A 120 4.73 -1.13 7.45
C LEU A 120 4.74 0.17 8.25
N GLY A 121 5.77 0.38 9.09
CA GLY A 121 5.88 1.59 9.90
C GLY A 121 6.03 2.84 9.05
N TYR A 122 6.76 2.75 7.93
CA TYR A 122 6.90 3.88 7.02
C TYR A 122 5.62 4.19 6.25
N ASP A 123 4.88 3.18 5.77
CA ASP A 123 3.55 3.41 5.16
C ASP A 123 2.58 4.07 6.15
N VAL A 124 2.59 3.66 7.43
CA VAL A 124 1.80 4.30 8.51
C VAL A 124 2.21 5.76 8.71
N TRP A 125 3.51 6.04 8.73
CA TRP A 125 4.03 7.41 8.83
C TRP A 125 3.63 8.25 7.61
N LEU A 126 3.71 7.69 6.40
CA LEU A 126 3.30 8.36 5.16
C LEU A 126 1.81 8.72 5.19
N ILE A 127 0.93 7.81 5.58
CA ILE A 127 -0.51 8.10 5.71
C ILE A 127 -0.74 9.25 6.68
N HIS A 128 -0.07 9.23 7.83
CA HIS A 128 -0.16 10.31 8.80
C HIS A 128 0.35 11.64 8.24
N ARG A 129 1.51 11.61 7.58
CA ARG A 129 2.14 12.77 6.93
C ARG A 129 1.22 13.39 5.87
N ALA A 130 0.56 12.56 5.07
CA ALA A 130 -0.37 13.03 4.04
C ALA A 130 -1.63 13.70 4.60
N CYS A 131 -1.99 13.38 5.84
CA CYS A 131 -3.11 13.93 6.60
C CYS A 131 -2.69 15.02 7.59
N GLN A 132 -1.47 15.56 7.46
CA GLN A 132 -0.95 16.61 8.33
C GLN A 132 -0.54 17.85 7.54
N GLY A 133 -0.96 19.02 8.01
CA GLY A 133 -0.59 20.32 7.47
C GLY A 133 -1.75 21.02 6.75
N ALA A 134 -1.46 22.12 6.06
CA ALA A 134 -2.42 22.79 5.22
C ALA A 134 -2.44 22.13 3.82
N GLY A 135 -3.60 21.58 3.44
CA GLY A 135 -3.76 20.78 2.23
C GLY A 135 -3.41 19.30 2.45
N THR A 136 -4.01 18.43 1.65
CA THR A 136 -3.79 16.98 1.71
C THR A 136 -2.78 16.60 0.62
N HIS A 137 -1.89 15.65 0.89
CA HIS A 137 -1.02 15.08 -0.15
C HIS A 137 -1.75 13.87 -0.77
N GLU A 138 -2.80 14.11 -1.57
CA GLU A 138 -3.65 13.02 -2.07
C GLU A 138 -2.91 12.07 -3.02
N ASP A 139 -1.86 12.55 -3.68
CA ASP A 139 -0.97 11.71 -4.48
C ASP A 139 -0.26 10.65 -3.62
N LEU A 140 0.17 11.02 -2.42
CA LEU A 140 0.76 10.10 -1.46
C LEU A 140 -0.29 9.08 -0.98
N LEU A 141 -1.51 9.53 -0.67
CA LEU A 141 -2.61 8.61 -0.31
C LEU A 141 -2.93 7.64 -1.45
N ASN A 142 -2.94 8.10 -2.70
CA ASN A 142 -3.14 7.24 -3.87
C ASN A 142 -2.09 6.11 -3.91
N GLU A 143 -0.81 6.45 -3.72
CA GLU A 143 0.28 5.49 -3.83
C GLU A 143 0.37 4.50 -2.66
N VAL A 144 -0.08 4.90 -1.46
CA VAL A 144 0.01 4.07 -0.25
C VAL A 144 -1.23 3.21 -0.05
N LEU A 145 -2.43 3.70 -0.39
CA LEU A 145 -3.70 3.03 -0.09
C LEU A 145 -4.33 2.29 -1.28
N LEU A 146 -4.14 2.75 -2.51
CA LEU A 146 -4.78 2.10 -3.67
C LEU A 146 -4.02 0.83 -4.08
N CYS A 147 -4.76 -0.12 -4.68
CA CYS A 147 -4.26 -1.42 -5.13
C CYS A 147 -3.69 -2.33 -4.01
N ARG A 148 -3.92 -2.00 -2.74
CA ARG A 148 -3.56 -2.87 -1.61
C ARG A 148 -4.50 -4.06 -1.51
N THR A 149 -3.95 -5.17 -1.04
CA THR A 149 -4.73 -6.35 -0.66
C THR A 149 -5.51 -6.09 0.63
N ASN A 150 -6.54 -6.91 0.87
CA ASN A 150 -7.38 -6.78 2.07
C ASN A 150 -6.57 -6.98 3.36
N SER A 151 -5.58 -7.88 3.36
CA SER A 151 -4.68 -8.12 4.48
C SER A 151 -3.75 -6.93 4.72
N GLU A 152 -3.20 -6.30 3.68
CA GLU A 152 -2.40 -5.08 3.80
C GLU A 152 -3.21 -3.91 4.38
N ILE A 153 -4.44 -3.69 3.90
CA ILE A 153 -5.32 -2.66 4.47
C ILE A 153 -5.62 -2.93 5.94
N TRP A 154 -5.88 -4.19 6.30
CA TRP A 154 -6.10 -4.56 7.70
C TRP A 154 -4.86 -4.29 8.56
N MET A 155 -3.67 -4.69 8.10
CA MET A 155 -2.40 -4.45 8.81
C MET A 155 -2.13 -2.96 8.98
N LEU A 156 -2.36 -2.14 7.96
CA LEU A 156 -2.21 -0.69 8.04
C LEU A 156 -3.13 -0.09 9.10
N LYS A 157 -4.41 -0.49 9.15
CA LYS A 157 -5.37 -0.04 10.18
C LYS A 157 -4.88 -0.39 11.59
N GLN A 158 -4.43 -1.62 11.82
CA GLN A 158 -3.95 -2.05 13.14
C GLN A 158 -2.69 -1.29 13.55
N ALA A 159 -1.71 -1.19 12.64
CA ALA A 159 -0.46 -0.51 12.90
C ALA A 159 -0.67 1.00 13.13
N TYR A 160 -1.53 1.65 12.35
CA TYR A 160 -1.87 3.05 12.54
C TYR A 160 -2.52 3.30 13.91
N ARG A 161 -3.45 2.42 14.34
CA ARG A 161 -4.06 2.50 15.67
C ARG A 161 -3.03 2.31 16.78
N ALA A 162 -2.10 1.38 16.63
CA ALA A 162 -1.03 1.14 17.60
C ALA A 162 -0.05 2.33 17.71
N THR A 163 0.30 2.95 16.58
CA THR A 163 1.26 4.05 16.52
C THR A 163 0.68 5.39 16.98
N TYR A 164 -0.52 5.74 16.52
CA TYR A 164 -1.11 7.08 16.73
C TYR A 164 -2.31 7.10 17.67
N ASN A 165 -2.79 5.94 18.15
CA ASN A 165 -4.01 5.81 18.94
C ASN A 165 -5.23 6.50 18.29
N LYS A 166 -5.30 6.45 16.95
CA LYS A 166 -6.37 7.03 16.12
C LYS A 166 -6.93 6.00 15.16
N ASP A 167 -8.16 6.21 14.72
CA ASP A 167 -8.76 5.42 13.65
C ASP A 167 -8.22 5.94 12.31
N MET A 168 -7.52 5.08 11.57
CA MET A 168 -6.92 5.44 10.29
C MET A 168 -7.96 5.86 9.25
N VAL A 169 -9.10 5.17 9.20
CA VAL A 169 -10.18 5.45 8.24
C VAL A 169 -10.74 6.82 8.52
N LYS A 170 -11.05 7.11 9.79
CA LYS A 170 -11.54 8.42 10.19
C LYS A 170 -10.56 9.55 9.86
N VAL A 171 -9.27 9.35 10.12
CA VAL A 171 -8.25 10.36 9.79
C VAL A 171 -8.21 10.64 8.28
N VAL A 172 -8.17 9.60 7.44
CA VAL A 172 -8.17 9.80 5.97
C VAL A 172 -9.48 10.43 5.50
N GLU A 173 -10.61 10.05 6.11
CA GLU A 173 -11.92 10.57 5.79
C GLU A 173 -12.12 12.06 6.11
N ASP A 174 -11.48 12.55 7.16
CA ASP A 174 -11.62 13.94 7.61
C ASP A 174 -10.81 14.90 6.71
N GLU A 175 -9.80 14.39 5.99
CA GLU A 175 -8.96 15.15 5.06
C GLU A 175 -9.56 15.27 3.65
N LEU A 176 -10.42 14.34 3.27
CA LEU A 176 -10.95 14.24 1.91
C LEU A 176 -12.37 14.79 1.79
N SER A 177 -12.67 15.42 0.65
CA SER A 177 -14.01 15.96 0.38
C SER A 177 -14.81 15.12 -0.61
N MET A 178 -16.14 15.19 -0.46
CA MET A 178 -17.15 14.74 -1.43
C MET A 178 -16.88 13.34 -2.01
N LYS A 179 -16.70 13.26 -3.34
CA LYS A 179 -16.58 12.00 -4.07
C LYS A 179 -15.22 11.34 -3.89
N THR A 180 -14.15 12.12 -3.69
CA THR A 180 -12.81 11.60 -3.39
C THR A 180 -12.80 10.86 -2.06
N LYS A 181 -13.46 11.42 -1.03
CA LYS A 181 -13.67 10.72 0.26
C LYS A 181 -14.32 9.36 0.04
N ARG A 182 -15.44 9.31 -0.69
CA ARG A 182 -16.17 8.06 -0.96
C ARG A 182 -15.30 7.01 -1.67
N MET A 183 -14.47 7.45 -2.61
CA MET A 183 -13.54 6.57 -3.32
C MET A 183 -12.49 5.94 -2.39
N PHE A 184 -11.86 6.74 -1.53
CA PHE A 184 -10.89 6.21 -0.56
C PHE A 184 -11.54 5.32 0.49
N VAL A 185 -12.77 5.62 0.92
CA VAL A 185 -13.54 4.74 1.81
C VAL A 185 -13.75 3.37 1.16
N MET A 186 -14.12 3.30 -0.12
CA MET A 186 -14.24 2.01 -0.84
C MET A 186 -12.92 1.22 -0.85
N ALA A 187 -11.78 1.89 -1.04
CA ALA A 187 -10.48 1.22 -0.98
C ALA A 187 -10.16 0.74 0.44
N LEU A 188 -10.51 1.53 1.45
CA LEU A 188 -10.27 1.24 2.85
C LEU A 188 -11.23 0.19 3.43
N GLU A 189 -12.36 -0.11 2.79
CA GLU A 189 -13.23 -1.23 3.19
C GLU A 189 -12.48 -2.57 3.17
N GLY A 190 -11.50 -2.74 2.27
CA GLY A 190 -10.69 -3.96 2.18
C GLY A 190 -11.50 -5.16 1.70
N THR A 191 -12.29 -4.96 0.64
CA THR A 191 -13.16 -5.96 0.00
C THR A 191 -12.74 -6.26 -1.44
N ARG A 192 -11.47 -6.03 -1.76
CA ARG A 192 -10.91 -6.25 -3.10
C ARG A 192 -10.80 -7.75 -3.41
N MET A 193 -11.05 -8.11 -4.66
CA MET A 193 -10.85 -9.46 -5.18
C MET A 193 -9.38 -9.90 -5.03
N ASP A 194 -9.18 -11.15 -4.64
CA ASP A 194 -7.84 -11.73 -4.48
C ASP A 194 -7.09 -11.76 -5.82
N ASP A 195 -5.82 -11.34 -5.81
CA ASP A 195 -4.95 -11.37 -6.99
C ASP A 195 -4.59 -12.79 -7.44
N ASN A 196 -4.79 -13.80 -6.59
CA ASN A 196 -4.57 -15.20 -6.92
C ASN A 196 -5.83 -15.90 -7.46
N ALA A 197 -6.99 -15.22 -7.45
CA ALA A 197 -8.21 -15.80 -7.99
C ALA A 197 -8.12 -15.92 -9.53
N PRO A 198 -8.64 -17.01 -10.13
CA PRO A 198 -8.75 -17.12 -11.59
C PRO A 198 -9.57 -15.96 -12.17
N VAL A 199 -9.16 -15.47 -13.33
CA VAL A 199 -9.88 -14.41 -14.04
C VAL A 199 -11.17 -14.95 -14.66
N ASP A 200 -12.31 -14.39 -14.26
CA ASP A 200 -13.61 -14.67 -14.88
C ASP A 200 -13.82 -13.75 -16.10
N HIS A 201 -13.65 -14.32 -17.30
CA HIS A 201 -13.80 -13.58 -18.55
C HIS A 201 -15.22 -13.07 -18.81
N ASN A 202 -16.28 -13.73 -18.30
CA ASN A 202 -17.64 -13.21 -18.45
C ASN A 202 -17.83 -11.95 -17.60
N MET A 203 -17.26 -11.94 -16.41
CA MET A 203 -17.25 -10.76 -15.53
C MET A 203 -16.43 -9.62 -16.14
N VAL A 204 -15.29 -9.92 -16.79
CA VAL A 204 -14.50 -8.94 -17.54
C VAL A 204 -15.35 -8.27 -18.64
N GLU A 205 -16.05 -9.06 -19.46
CA GLU A 205 -16.93 -8.55 -20.53
C GLU A 205 -18.13 -7.75 -19.98
N GLN A 206 -18.66 -8.15 -18.82
CA GLN A 206 -19.69 -7.39 -18.13
C GLN A 206 -19.14 -6.04 -17.66
N ASP A 207 -18.03 -6.04 -16.91
CA ASP A 207 -17.42 -4.83 -16.38
C ASP A 207 -17.02 -3.86 -17.51
N ALA A 208 -16.51 -4.36 -18.65
CA ALA A 208 -16.18 -3.53 -19.80
C ALA A 208 -17.42 -2.77 -20.34
N ARG A 209 -18.54 -3.49 -20.51
CA ARG A 209 -19.82 -2.89 -20.93
C ARG A 209 -20.37 -1.93 -19.89
N GLU A 210 -20.26 -2.26 -18.61
CA GLU A 210 -20.74 -1.43 -17.52
C GLU A 210 -19.96 -0.12 -17.39
N ILE A 211 -18.63 -0.17 -17.48
CA ILE A 211 -17.77 1.01 -17.52
C ILE A 211 -18.12 1.86 -18.74
N TYR A 212 -18.25 1.25 -19.92
CA TYR A 212 -18.58 2.00 -21.13
C TYR A 212 -19.93 2.70 -21.03
N LYS A 213 -20.95 2.02 -20.48
CA LYS A 213 -22.28 2.62 -20.23
C LYS A 213 -22.20 3.73 -19.19
N ALA A 214 -21.46 3.53 -18.11
CA ALA A 214 -21.27 4.53 -17.04
C ALA A 214 -20.50 5.77 -17.53
N ALA A 215 -19.61 5.60 -18.51
CA ALA A 215 -18.84 6.67 -19.14
C ALA A 215 -19.59 7.41 -20.26
N ARG A 216 -20.78 6.95 -20.68
CA ARG A 216 -21.56 7.58 -21.77
C ARG A 216 -22.90 8.12 -21.26
N GLY A 217 -23.15 9.41 -21.48
CA GLY A 217 -24.44 10.04 -21.19
C GLY A 217 -24.30 11.52 -20.83
N ALA A 218 -25.40 12.14 -20.39
CA ALA A 218 -25.39 13.46 -19.76
C ALA A 218 -24.87 13.32 -18.32
N GLY A 219 -23.57 13.10 -18.17
CA GLY A 219 -22.88 12.87 -16.89
C GLY A 219 -22.33 11.44 -16.76
N THR A 220 -21.20 11.34 -16.06
CA THR A 220 -20.50 10.08 -15.79
C THR A 220 -20.98 9.48 -14.47
N ASP A 221 -21.32 8.19 -14.45
CA ASP A 221 -21.53 7.44 -13.19
C ASP A 221 -20.18 7.07 -12.58
N GLU A 222 -19.52 8.09 -12.04
CA GLU A 222 -18.17 8.04 -11.47
C GLU A 222 -18.06 7.00 -10.35
N ILE A 223 -19.10 6.84 -9.53
CA ILE A 223 -19.09 5.90 -8.41
C ILE A 223 -19.11 4.46 -8.89
N LYS A 224 -19.89 4.15 -9.94
CA LYS A 224 -19.88 2.80 -10.52
C LYS A 224 -18.51 2.45 -11.09
N ILE A 225 -17.89 3.37 -11.82
CA ILE A 225 -16.54 3.18 -12.37
C ILE A 225 -15.52 2.98 -11.25
N CYS A 226 -15.53 3.84 -10.21
CA CYS A 226 -14.67 3.70 -9.04
C CYS A 226 -14.85 2.35 -8.34
N GLY A 227 -16.10 1.92 -8.11
CA GLY A 227 -16.39 0.64 -7.46
C GLY A 227 -15.81 -0.55 -8.20
N ILE A 228 -15.92 -0.58 -9.54
CA ILE A 228 -15.30 -1.62 -10.37
C ILE A 228 -13.77 -1.51 -10.26
N MET A 229 -13.19 -0.35 -10.53
CA MET A 229 -11.72 -0.20 -10.59
C MET A 229 -11.03 -0.49 -9.24
N ILE A 230 -11.67 -0.19 -8.11
CA ILE A 230 -11.10 -0.40 -6.77
C ILE A 230 -11.24 -1.84 -6.30
N SER A 231 -12.38 -2.48 -6.57
CA SER A 231 -12.69 -3.81 -6.01
C SER A 231 -12.11 -4.97 -6.82
N ARG A 232 -11.70 -4.77 -8.08
CA ARG A 232 -11.18 -5.85 -8.92
C ARG A 232 -9.70 -6.13 -8.66
N SER A 233 -9.32 -7.39 -8.87
CA SER A 233 -7.93 -7.84 -8.79
C SER A 233 -7.12 -7.26 -9.95
N THR A 234 -5.80 -7.22 -9.81
CA THR A 234 -4.91 -6.69 -10.85
C THR A 234 -4.98 -7.54 -12.13
N PRO A 235 -4.96 -8.89 -12.06
CA PRO A 235 -5.16 -9.70 -13.25
C PRO A 235 -6.49 -9.44 -13.95
N HIS A 236 -7.58 -9.25 -13.18
CA HIS A 236 -8.88 -8.87 -13.74
C HIS A 236 -8.84 -7.50 -14.41
N LEU A 237 -8.23 -6.49 -13.78
CA LEU A 237 -8.08 -5.15 -14.36
C LEU A 237 -7.22 -5.17 -15.64
N GLN A 238 -6.19 -6.02 -15.71
CA GLN A 238 -5.39 -6.19 -16.92
C GLN A 238 -6.22 -6.78 -18.07
N ALA A 239 -7.00 -7.83 -17.80
CA ALA A 239 -7.93 -8.41 -18.78
C ALA A 239 -9.02 -7.42 -19.19
N LEU A 240 -9.56 -6.65 -18.24
CA LEU A 240 -10.53 -5.58 -18.47
C LEU A 240 -9.97 -4.48 -19.36
N ASN A 241 -8.72 -4.06 -19.15
CA ASN A 241 -8.09 -3.07 -20.01
C ASN A 241 -7.94 -3.58 -21.46
N GLN A 242 -7.61 -4.86 -21.65
CA GLN A 242 -7.52 -5.48 -22.97
C GLN A 242 -8.89 -5.56 -23.66
N ALA A 243 -9.91 -6.07 -22.96
CA ALA A 243 -11.28 -6.16 -23.48
C ALA A 243 -11.83 -4.77 -23.82
N TYR A 244 -11.68 -3.79 -22.92
CA TYR A 244 -12.13 -2.43 -23.14
C TYR A 244 -11.46 -1.78 -24.36
N GLN A 245 -10.15 -1.99 -24.54
CA GLN A 245 -9.43 -1.51 -25.72
C GLN A 245 -9.86 -2.20 -27.02
N HIS A 246 -10.14 -3.51 -26.96
CA HIS A 246 -10.66 -4.28 -28.10
C HIS A 246 -12.03 -3.76 -28.56
N HIS A 247 -12.97 -3.58 -27.62
CA HIS A 247 -14.36 -3.18 -27.93
C HIS A 247 -14.53 -1.69 -28.23
N HIS A 248 -13.74 -0.82 -27.60
CA HIS A 248 -13.98 0.62 -27.63
C HIS A 248 -12.82 1.43 -28.21
N ARG A 249 -11.74 0.76 -28.66
CA ARG A 249 -10.53 1.38 -29.26
C ARG A 249 -9.90 2.46 -28.36
N LYS A 250 -10.07 2.31 -27.04
CA LYS A 250 -9.63 3.26 -26.02
C LYS A 250 -9.17 2.48 -24.80
N SER A 251 -8.04 2.85 -24.19
CA SER A 251 -7.60 2.20 -22.94
C SER A 251 -8.44 2.68 -21.74
N LEU A 252 -8.38 1.96 -20.61
CA LEU A 252 -8.98 2.45 -19.37
C LEU A 252 -8.36 3.78 -18.93
N ALA A 253 -7.04 3.94 -19.08
CA ALA A 253 -6.36 5.18 -18.74
C ALA A 253 -6.85 6.36 -19.60
N ASP A 254 -7.08 6.14 -20.90
CA ASP A 254 -7.63 7.19 -21.78
C ASP A 254 -9.09 7.50 -21.44
N MET A 255 -9.88 6.51 -21.03
CA MET A 255 -11.24 6.73 -20.53
C MET A 255 -11.22 7.60 -19.28
N VAL A 256 -10.37 7.27 -18.31
CA VAL A 256 -10.23 8.07 -17.09
C VAL A 256 -9.82 9.51 -17.42
N LYS A 257 -8.91 9.72 -18.38
CA LYS A 257 -8.47 11.06 -18.78
C LYS A 257 -9.57 11.94 -19.36
N SER A 258 -10.57 11.35 -20.03
CA SER A 258 -11.67 12.11 -20.64
C SER A 258 -12.84 12.32 -19.69
N GLU A 259 -13.14 11.34 -18.83
CA GLU A 259 -14.35 11.38 -18.02
C GLU A 259 -14.15 11.98 -16.62
N PHE A 260 -12.89 12.07 -16.16
CA PHE A 260 -12.57 12.52 -14.80
C PHE A 260 -11.63 13.72 -14.79
N SER A 261 -11.66 14.47 -13.69
CA SER A 261 -10.72 15.56 -13.40
C SER A 261 -10.27 15.54 -11.93
N GLY A 262 -9.28 16.36 -11.59
CA GLY A 262 -8.77 16.51 -10.22
C GLY A 262 -8.28 15.22 -9.59
N HIS A 263 -8.39 15.11 -8.26
CA HIS A 263 -7.83 13.99 -7.47
C HIS A 263 -8.39 12.62 -7.86
N MET A 264 -9.66 12.55 -8.25
CA MET A 264 -10.29 11.30 -8.67
C MET A 264 -9.68 10.78 -9.97
N LYS A 265 -9.38 11.67 -10.92
CA LYS A 265 -8.65 11.31 -12.14
C LYS A 265 -7.29 10.71 -11.79
N GLU A 266 -6.54 11.36 -10.91
CA GLU A 266 -5.19 10.90 -10.54
C GLU A 266 -5.22 9.53 -9.84
N ALA A 267 -6.20 9.30 -8.95
CA ALA A 267 -6.40 8.01 -8.30
C ALA A 267 -6.77 6.88 -9.27
N LEU A 268 -7.73 7.12 -10.17
CA LEU A 268 -8.14 6.12 -11.15
C LEU A 268 -7.05 5.88 -12.20
N LEU A 269 -6.25 6.88 -12.54
CA LEU A 269 -5.06 6.70 -13.38
C LEU A 269 -4.01 5.85 -12.69
N TYR A 270 -3.80 6.03 -11.38
CA TYR A 270 -2.91 5.16 -10.62
C TYR A 270 -3.33 3.68 -10.71
N ILE A 271 -4.63 3.40 -10.53
CA ILE A 271 -5.20 2.05 -10.68
C ILE A 271 -5.06 1.54 -12.12
N ALA A 272 -5.52 2.31 -13.11
CA ALA A 272 -5.47 1.92 -14.52
C ALA A 272 -4.03 1.63 -14.99
N ASN A 273 -3.07 2.45 -14.57
CA ASN A 273 -1.67 2.26 -14.93
C ASN A 273 -1.02 1.07 -14.20
N THR A 274 -1.61 0.58 -13.11
CA THR A 274 -1.21 -0.69 -12.47
C THR A 274 -1.50 -1.88 -13.38
N ALA A 275 -2.59 -1.77 -14.14
CA ALA A 275 -3.12 -2.80 -15.03
C ALA A 275 -2.58 -2.72 -16.46
N LEU A 276 -1.49 -1.98 -16.69
CA LEU A 276 -0.81 -2.03 -17.98
C LEU A 276 -0.17 -3.41 -18.21
N PRO A 277 0.06 -3.81 -19.47
CA PRO A 277 0.73 -5.07 -19.79
C PRO A 277 2.11 -5.20 -19.13
N GLY A 278 2.44 -6.42 -18.69
CA GLY A 278 3.66 -6.74 -17.96
C GLY A 278 3.43 -6.92 -16.47
N PRO A 279 4.50 -6.96 -15.66
CA PRO A 279 4.36 -7.11 -14.21
C PRO A 279 3.61 -5.91 -13.60
N PRO A 280 2.63 -6.15 -12.71
CA PRO A 280 1.78 -5.13 -12.08
C PRO A 280 2.50 -3.88 -11.61
N GLY A 281 2.12 -2.73 -12.17
CA GLY A 281 2.58 -1.40 -11.75
C GLY A 281 4.03 -1.05 -12.04
N ILE A 282 4.83 -1.92 -12.68
CA ILE A 282 6.25 -1.62 -12.96
C ILE A 282 6.40 -0.39 -13.84
N SER A 283 5.68 -0.33 -14.97
CA SER A 283 5.74 0.82 -15.89
C SER A 283 5.24 2.11 -15.24
N ARG A 284 4.19 2.01 -14.41
CA ARG A 284 3.65 3.13 -13.63
C ARG A 284 4.71 3.66 -12.66
N ASP A 285 5.33 2.80 -11.88
CA ASP A 285 6.32 3.19 -10.87
C ASP A 285 7.58 3.78 -11.51
N ALA A 286 7.99 3.26 -12.68
CA ALA A 286 9.10 3.83 -13.43
C ALA A 286 8.81 5.26 -13.87
N HIS A 287 7.60 5.50 -14.39
CA HIS A 287 7.16 6.84 -14.76
C HIS A 287 7.08 7.76 -13.53
N LEU A 288 6.48 7.31 -12.43
CA LEU A 288 6.37 8.08 -11.20
C LEU A 288 7.76 8.43 -10.63
N LEU A 289 8.74 7.52 -10.67
CA LEU A 289 10.12 7.85 -10.30
C LEU A 289 10.68 8.97 -11.17
N GLU A 290 10.49 8.93 -12.49
CA GLU A 290 10.95 10.03 -13.35
C GLU A 290 10.20 11.35 -13.06
N GLU A 291 8.89 11.31 -12.78
CA GLU A 291 8.12 12.49 -12.40
C GLU A 291 8.61 13.17 -11.10
N SER A 292 9.35 12.45 -10.26
CA SER A 292 9.98 13.01 -9.06
C SER A 292 11.30 13.73 -9.34
N MET A 293 11.90 13.50 -10.50
CA MET A 293 13.25 13.94 -10.85
C MET A 293 13.32 14.83 -12.10
N LYS A 294 12.30 14.78 -12.96
CA LYS A 294 12.28 15.58 -14.18
C LYS A 294 11.88 17.03 -13.89
N GLY A 295 12.46 17.96 -14.64
CA GLY A 295 12.14 19.38 -14.57
C GLY A 295 13.14 20.16 -13.73
N MET A 296 12.70 21.30 -13.18
CA MET A 296 13.54 22.14 -12.33
C MET A 296 13.52 21.62 -10.90
N GLY A 297 14.66 21.11 -10.43
CA GLY A 297 14.81 20.54 -9.09
C GLY A 297 14.14 19.17 -8.94
N THR A 298 14.26 18.64 -7.73
CA THR A 298 13.78 17.30 -7.37
C THR A 298 12.60 17.40 -6.41
N LYS A 299 11.59 16.55 -6.60
CA LYS A 299 10.52 16.34 -5.62
C LYS A 299 11.00 15.31 -4.60
N ASP A 300 11.96 15.70 -3.77
CA ASP A 300 12.75 14.79 -2.93
C ASP A 300 11.90 13.88 -2.03
N GLU A 301 10.84 14.38 -1.39
CA GLU A 301 9.93 13.56 -0.58
C GLU A 301 9.33 12.41 -1.41
N ARG A 302 8.92 12.69 -2.66
CA ARG A 302 8.42 11.68 -3.61
C ARG A 302 9.48 10.70 -4.03
N LEU A 303 10.67 11.20 -4.32
CA LEU A 303 11.79 10.34 -4.70
C LEU A 303 12.12 9.37 -3.55
N ILE A 304 12.20 9.87 -2.31
CA ILE A 304 12.48 9.07 -1.13
C ILE A 304 11.45 7.97 -0.95
N TYR A 305 10.14 8.31 -0.87
CA TYR A 305 9.16 7.26 -0.56
C TYR A 305 9.02 6.24 -1.69
N ARG A 306 9.18 6.64 -2.96
CA ARG A 306 9.08 5.71 -4.10
C ARG A 306 10.24 4.72 -4.13
N VAL A 307 11.47 5.19 -3.95
CA VAL A 307 12.66 4.32 -3.89
C VAL A 307 12.58 3.40 -2.67
N MET A 308 12.25 3.94 -1.49
CA MET A 308 12.23 3.16 -0.25
C MET A 308 11.14 2.08 -0.26
N ARG A 309 9.93 2.41 -0.74
CA ARG A 309 8.85 1.43 -0.88
C ARG A 309 9.20 0.34 -1.89
N ALA A 310 9.84 0.70 -3.01
CA ALA A 310 10.30 -0.28 -3.99
C ALA A 310 11.39 -1.21 -3.42
N HIS A 311 12.35 -0.65 -2.67
CA HIS A 311 13.49 -1.37 -2.09
C HIS A 311 13.11 -2.59 -1.24
N TRP A 312 11.97 -2.52 -0.53
CA TRP A 312 11.56 -3.60 0.37
C TRP A 312 11.24 -4.92 -0.33
N ASN A 313 10.92 -4.89 -1.63
CA ASN A 313 10.78 -6.09 -2.46
C ASN A 313 11.91 -6.13 -3.48
N ARG A 314 13.03 -6.78 -3.13
CA ARG A 314 14.24 -6.84 -3.97
C ARG A 314 13.97 -7.37 -5.38
N GLY A 315 13.21 -8.46 -5.51
CA GLY A 315 12.91 -9.06 -6.81
C GLY A 315 12.14 -8.10 -7.72
N ARG A 316 11.08 -7.50 -7.19
CA ARG A 316 10.31 -6.48 -7.91
C ARG A 316 11.12 -5.21 -8.18
N PHE A 317 12.00 -4.81 -7.27
CA PHE A 317 12.83 -3.63 -7.44
C PHE A 317 13.83 -3.79 -8.59
N GLU A 318 14.40 -4.98 -8.76
CA GLU A 318 15.24 -5.30 -9.92
C GLU A 318 14.46 -5.22 -11.24
N GLU A 319 13.20 -5.69 -11.27
CA GLU A 319 12.31 -5.50 -12.43
C GLU A 319 12.06 -4.02 -12.71
N LEU A 320 11.83 -3.22 -11.67
CA LEU A 320 11.63 -1.78 -11.78
C LEU A 320 12.88 -1.09 -12.32
N LYS A 321 14.09 -1.42 -11.82
CA LYS A 321 15.35 -0.87 -12.32
C LYS A 321 15.57 -1.19 -13.80
N ARG A 322 15.26 -2.42 -14.23
CA ARG A 322 15.33 -2.82 -15.65
C ARG A 322 14.36 -2.04 -16.52
N ALA A 323 13.09 -1.96 -16.11
CA ALA A 323 12.07 -1.21 -16.85
C ALA A 323 12.40 0.30 -16.91
N TYR A 324 12.91 0.86 -15.82
CA TYR A 324 13.34 2.25 -15.75
C TYR A 324 14.51 2.53 -16.71
N ALA A 325 15.51 1.65 -16.75
CA ALA A 325 16.62 1.76 -17.70
C ALA A 325 16.16 1.69 -19.16
N ALA A 326 15.16 0.85 -19.45
CA ALA A 326 14.62 0.67 -20.79
C ALA A 326 13.73 1.83 -21.27
N THR A 327 13.03 2.51 -20.35
CA THR A 327 11.93 3.44 -20.72
C THR A 327 12.14 4.89 -20.31
N GLN A 328 12.89 5.15 -19.23
CA GLN A 328 13.03 6.49 -18.66
C GLN A 328 14.46 7.01 -18.80
N HIS A 329 15.46 6.23 -18.36
CA HIS A 329 16.84 6.71 -18.29
C HIS A 329 17.84 5.58 -18.55
N ARG A 330 18.48 5.60 -19.72
CA ARG A 330 19.34 4.51 -20.23
C ARG A 330 20.46 4.08 -19.27
N LYS A 331 20.99 4.99 -18.45
CA LYS A 331 22.06 4.67 -17.48
C LYS A 331 21.54 4.06 -16.17
N GLY A 332 20.23 3.84 -16.05
CA GLY A 332 19.59 3.23 -14.89
C GLY A 332 19.14 4.21 -13.82
N LEU A 333 18.42 3.68 -12.82
CA LEU A 333 17.83 4.44 -11.72
C LEU A 333 18.88 5.02 -10.78
N GLN A 334 19.89 4.24 -10.40
CA GLN A 334 20.96 4.69 -9.50
C GLN A 334 21.66 5.93 -10.08
N ASN A 335 22.08 5.87 -11.35
CA ASN A 335 22.72 7.00 -12.00
C ASN A 335 21.81 8.22 -12.12
N ARG A 336 20.51 8.02 -12.37
CA ARG A 336 19.55 9.13 -12.38
C ARG A 336 19.48 9.81 -11.01
N VAL A 337 19.30 9.03 -9.95
CA VAL A 337 19.19 9.56 -8.58
C VAL A 337 20.47 10.26 -8.15
N GLU A 338 21.65 9.76 -8.54
CA GLU A 338 22.92 10.42 -8.27
C GLU A 338 23.06 11.79 -8.95
N GLY A 339 22.43 11.98 -10.11
CA GLY A 339 22.39 13.27 -10.80
C GLY A 339 21.51 14.31 -10.10
N GLU A 340 20.47 13.88 -9.39
CA GLU A 340 19.43 14.75 -8.81
C GLU A 340 19.59 15.04 -7.32
N THR A 341 20.44 14.28 -6.64
CA THR A 341 20.63 14.35 -5.18
C THR A 341 22.07 14.75 -4.87
N SER A 342 22.43 15.11 -3.63
CA SER A 342 23.83 15.41 -3.27
C SER A 342 24.16 14.98 -1.83
N GLY A 343 25.44 15.05 -1.44
CA GLY A 343 25.89 14.76 -0.07
C GLY A 343 25.55 13.35 0.42
N ASP A 344 25.24 13.21 1.71
CA ASP A 344 24.87 11.94 2.33
C ASP A 344 23.51 11.42 1.89
N TYR A 345 22.59 12.31 1.52
CA TYR A 345 21.35 11.93 0.88
C TYR A 345 21.60 11.13 -0.41
N ARG A 346 22.46 11.63 -1.30
CA ARG A 346 22.90 10.90 -2.51
C ARG A 346 23.52 9.55 -2.17
N ARG A 347 24.49 9.54 -1.26
CA ARG A 347 25.25 8.34 -0.89
C ARG A 347 24.32 7.26 -0.34
N PHE A 348 23.37 7.63 0.52
CA PHE A 348 22.42 6.69 1.10
C PHE A 348 21.44 6.13 0.06
N MET A 349 20.82 7.00 -0.74
CA MET A 349 19.88 6.57 -1.77
C MET A 349 20.55 5.66 -2.80
N SER A 350 21.77 6.00 -3.23
CA SER A 350 22.56 5.15 -4.14
C SER A 350 22.88 3.79 -3.51
N ALA A 351 23.25 3.75 -2.22
CA ALA A 351 23.50 2.50 -1.50
C ALA A 351 22.24 1.63 -1.34
N VAL A 352 21.07 2.25 -1.18
CA VAL A 352 19.78 1.54 -1.12
C VAL A 352 19.36 0.99 -2.49
N ILE A 353 19.51 1.78 -3.56
CA ILE A 353 19.19 1.33 -4.92
C ILE A 353 20.09 0.17 -5.35
N GLY A 354 21.37 0.22 -4.96
CA GLY A 354 22.38 -0.72 -5.39
C GLY A 354 22.67 -0.63 -6.90
N PRO A 355 23.60 -1.47 -7.39
CA PRO A 355 24.00 -1.50 -8.79
C PRO A 355 22.86 -1.89 -9.75
#